data_AF-A0A928QPP6-F1
#
_entry.id   AF-A0A928QPP6-F1
#
_cell.length_a   1.000
_cell.length_b   1.000
_cell.length_c   1.000
_cell.angle_alpha   90.00
_cell.angle_beta   90.00
_cell.angle_gamma   90.00
#
_symmetry.space_group_name_H-M   'P 1'
#
loop_
_entity.id
_entity.type
_entity.pdbx_description
1 polymer ?
#
loop_
_entity_poly.entity_id
_entity_poly.type
_entity_poly.pdbx_seq_one_letter_code
_entity_poly.pdbx_strand_id
1 'polypeptide(L)'
;MRCLQKNVPRPLPIGWDTGGSTLSAIIEVKNLCHTYSVGTPFEHKAVVNMNFTIEKGEFLGVIGHTGSGKSTLMQHLNGLLKPTSGQILLHGEDIHKDKQTTRAARFRVGLVFQYPEYQLFEDTVYQDIAFGPKNMGLNDEQIRERVLRAIGFVGLSEDVLEKSPFDLSGGQKRRAAIAGVIAMEPEIIIFDEPTAGLDPVGCKALLENIRSYQKAANATVLMVSHSMDDVALLADRLLVLNKGEVEMLASPCEVFAHAERLQEIGLTVPQVTAVLLRLRELGVDIDTATYTVPDAARKLLRLKGGVQNA
;
A
#
# COMPACT_ATOMS: atom_id res chain seq x y z
N MET A 1 -2.81 25.76 44.71
CA MET A 1 -3.62 24.53 44.64
C MET A 1 -3.27 23.80 43.36
N ARG A 2 -2.73 22.58 43.48
CA ARG A 2 -2.14 21.78 42.41
C ARG A 2 -3.25 21.19 41.52
N CYS A 3 -3.21 21.46 40.21
CA CYS A 3 -3.95 20.69 39.22
C CYS A 3 -3.14 19.45 38.85
N LEU A 4 -3.77 18.29 39.00
CA LEU A 4 -3.26 16.96 38.69
C LEU A 4 -2.99 16.82 37.19
N GLN A 5 -1.72 16.78 36.81
CA GLN A 5 -1.29 16.24 35.52
C GLN A 5 -1.52 14.73 35.55
N LYS A 6 -2.50 14.25 34.77
CA LYS A 6 -2.65 12.83 34.47
C LYS A 6 -1.45 12.40 33.63
N ASN A 7 -0.66 11.47 34.16
CA ASN A 7 0.42 10.77 33.46
C ASN A 7 -0.14 10.09 32.21
N VAL A 8 0.16 10.64 31.03
CA VAL A 8 0.09 9.92 29.76
C VAL A 8 1.40 9.15 29.62
N PRO A 9 1.41 7.81 29.47
CA PRO A 9 2.65 7.06 29.30
C PRO A 9 3.34 7.50 28.00
N ARG A 10 4.63 7.80 28.07
CA ARG A 10 5.48 8.02 26.89
C ARG A 10 5.56 6.72 26.10
N PRO A 11 5.49 6.74 24.76
CA PRO A 11 5.76 5.55 23.96
C PRO A 11 7.17 5.04 24.28
N LEU A 12 7.28 3.74 24.54
CA LEU A 12 8.55 3.08 24.81
C LEU A 12 9.40 3.09 23.53
N PRO A 13 10.74 3.20 23.64
CA PRO A 13 11.63 3.04 22.50
C PRO A 13 11.46 1.63 21.92
N ILE A 14 11.13 1.54 20.64
CA ILE A 14 10.97 0.28 19.91
C ILE A 14 12.34 -0.39 19.85
N GLY A 15 12.50 -1.48 20.62
CA GLY A 15 13.66 -2.36 20.58
C GLY A 15 13.63 -3.19 19.29
N TRP A 16 14.76 -3.21 18.59
CA TRP A 16 14.96 -3.90 17.32
C TRP A 16 15.37 -5.35 17.60
N ASP A 17 14.38 -6.22 17.80
CA ASP A 17 14.61 -7.66 17.80
C ASP A 17 14.75 -8.15 16.35
N THR A 18 15.98 -8.49 15.98
CA THR A 18 16.34 -9.09 14.69
C THR A 18 16.19 -10.61 14.81
N GLY A 19 14.95 -11.10 14.68
CA GLY A 19 14.64 -12.51 14.83
C GLY A 19 13.66 -13.06 13.80
N GLY A 20 14.19 -13.57 12.68
CA GLY A 20 13.52 -14.57 11.83
C GLY A 20 13.07 -14.09 10.44
N SER A 21 13.73 -14.63 9.40
CA SER A 21 13.52 -14.39 7.96
C SER A 21 14.12 -13.08 7.43
N THR A 22 15.41 -13.10 7.08
CA THR A 22 16.15 -11.98 6.46
C THR A 22 15.68 -11.73 5.03
N LEU A 23 14.52 -11.08 4.90
CA LEU A 23 14.29 -10.22 3.75
C LEU A 23 15.23 -9.02 3.88
N SER A 24 15.83 -8.61 2.77
CA SER A 24 16.67 -7.42 2.71
C SER A 24 15.79 -6.22 2.39
N ALA A 25 15.90 -5.15 3.18
CA ALA A 25 15.20 -3.89 2.95
C ALA A 25 15.50 -3.39 1.53
N ILE A 26 14.46 -3.24 0.71
CA ILE A 26 14.56 -2.64 -0.64
C ILE A 26 14.45 -1.12 -0.56
N ILE A 27 13.61 -0.61 0.34
CA ILE A 27 13.52 0.82 0.67
C ILE A 27 13.80 1.02 2.16
N GLU A 28 14.61 2.03 2.47
CA GLU A 28 14.77 2.56 3.83
C GLU A 28 14.34 4.02 3.86
N VAL A 29 13.39 4.36 4.73
CA VAL A 29 12.97 5.72 5.00
C VAL A 29 13.62 6.18 6.30
N LYS A 30 14.41 7.26 6.26
CA LYS A 30 15.21 7.75 7.39
C LYS A 30 14.88 9.19 7.73
N ASN A 31 14.28 9.39 8.91
CA ASN A 31 13.90 10.70 9.47
C ASN A 31 13.17 11.60 8.45
N LEU A 32 12.28 10.99 7.65
CA LEU A 32 11.61 11.68 6.55
C LEU A 32 10.67 12.74 7.12
N CYS A 33 10.81 13.97 6.62
CA CYS A 33 9.89 15.06 6.90
C CYS A 33 9.46 15.75 5.60
N HIS A 34 8.21 16.19 5.56
CA HIS A 34 7.68 17.02 4.50
C HIS A 34 6.75 18.09 5.03
N THR A 35 7.06 19.33 4.64
CA THR A 35 6.26 20.50 4.96
C THR A 35 5.87 21.18 3.65
N TYR A 36 4.57 21.30 3.41
CA TYR A 36 4.03 22.10 2.31
C TYR A 36 4.07 23.59 2.65
N SER A 37 4.27 24.41 1.62
CA SER A 37 4.18 25.88 1.70
C SER A 37 5.06 26.49 2.80
N VAL A 38 6.28 25.98 2.94
CA VAL A 38 7.27 26.39 3.95
C VAL A 38 7.43 27.91 3.96
N GLY A 39 7.35 28.52 5.14
CA GLY A 39 7.53 29.96 5.32
C GLY A 39 6.32 30.81 4.91
N THR A 40 5.16 30.20 4.66
CA THR A 40 3.90 30.91 4.39
C THR A 40 2.89 30.68 5.51
N PRO A 41 1.81 31.49 5.63
CA PRO A 41 0.74 31.25 6.59
C PRO A 41 0.01 29.90 6.41
N PHE A 42 0.18 29.24 5.26
CA PHE A 42 -0.41 27.95 4.92
C PHE A 42 0.55 26.79 5.14
N GLU A 43 1.62 26.98 5.91
CA GLU A 43 2.59 25.94 6.23
C GLU A 43 1.90 24.73 6.88
N HIS A 44 2.09 23.54 6.28
CA HIS A 44 1.47 22.31 6.76
C HIS A 44 2.47 21.15 6.75
N LYS A 45 2.75 20.58 7.92
CA LYS A 45 3.60 19.40 8.08
C LYS A 45 2.78 18.14 7.79
N ALA A 46 3.00 17.55 6.61
CA ALA A 46 2.28 16.37 6.17
C ALA A 46 2.98 15.06 6.58
N VAL A 47 4.31 15.10 6.70
CA VAL A 47 5.13 13.96 7.12
C VAL A 47 6.13 14.45 8.17
N VAL A 48 6.23 13.73 9.28
CA VAL A 48 6.99 14.12 10.47
C VAL A 48 7.82 12.91 10.93
N ASN A 49 9.14 13.02 10.75
CA ASN A 49 10.15 12.09 11.25
C ASN A 49 9.83 10.59 11.03
N MET A 50 9.33 10.23 9.85
CA MET A 50 9.01 8.83 9.54
C MET A 50 10.30 8.01 9.39
N ASN A 51 10.30 6.84 10.02
CA ASN A 51 11.40 5.88 9.99
C ASN A 51 10.83 4.48 9.83
N PHE A 52 11.14 3.80 8.72
CA PHE A 52 10.73 2.42 8.48
C PHE A 52 11.49 1.79 7.30
N THR A 53 11.41 0.47 7.18
CA THR A 53 11.91 -0.29 6.03
C THR A 53 10.77 -0.97 5.30
N ILE A 54 10.96 -1.12 4.00
CA ILE A 54 10.15 -1.96 3.14
C ILE A 54 11.03 -3.12 2.69
N GLU A 55 10.56 -4.32 2.90
CA GLU A 55 11.27 -5.56 2.61
C GLU A 55 11.04 -6.01 1.17
N LYS A 56 12.09 -6.52 0.51
CA LYS A 56 11.97 -7.00 -0.86
C LYS A 56 10.94 -8.12 -0.98
N GLY A 57 10.00 -7.95 -1.90
CA GLY A 57 8.98 -8.96 -2.20
C GLY A 57 7.82 -8.99 -1.20
N GLU A 58 7.79 -8.11 -0.20
CA GLU A 58 6.65 -8.03 0.72
C GLU A 58 5.45 -7.32 0.08
N PHE A 59 4.27 -7.64 0.59
CA PHE A 59 3.04 -6.87 0.39
C PHE A 59 2.80 -6.00 1.63
N LEU A 60 3.11 -4.71 1.53
CA LEU A 60 2.93 -3.74 2.61
C LEU A 60 1.60 -3.00 2.43
N GLY A 61 0.69 -3.19 3.38
CA GLY A 61 -0.53 -2.40 3.48
C GLY A 61 -0.26 -1.06 4.16
N VAL A 62 -0.77 0.04 3.62
CA VAL A 62 -0.64 1.37 4.24
C VAL A 62 -2.02 1.88 4.64
N ILE A 63 -2.24 2.06 5.94
CA ILE A 63 -3.52 2.51 6.50
C ILE A 63 -3.33 3.78 7.32
N GLY A 64 -4.39 4.56 7.47
CA GLY A 64 -4.34 5.87 8.13
C GLY A 64 -5.56 6.71 7.79
N HIS A 65 -5.97 7.60 8.69
CA HIS A 65 -7.09 8.50 8.43
C HIS A 65 -6.79 9.45 7.25
N THR A 66 -7.80 10.09 6.68
CA THR A 66 -7.58 11.13 5.65
C THR A 66 -6.71 12.25 6.21
N GLY A 67 -5.66 12.64 5.49
CA GLY A 67 -4.69 13.64 5.96
C GLY A 67 -3.58 13.10 6.87
N SER A 68 -3.46 11.78 7.08
CA SER A 68 -2.37 11.20 7.87
C SER A 68 -1.00 11.16 7.18
N GLY A 69 -0.89 11.64 5.94
CA GLY A 69 0.36 11.69 5.17
C GLY A 69 0.56 10.55 4.16
N LYS A 70 -0.42 9.63 3.98
CA LYS A 70 -0.33 8.49 3.04
C LYS A 70 0.09 8.89 1.62
N SER A 71 -0.69 9.76 0.97
CA SER A 71 -0.40 10.17 -0.42
C SER A 71 0.91 10.95 -0.53
N THR A 72 1.23 11.79 0.46
CA THR A 72 2.53 12.49 0.51
C THR A 72 3.69 11.48 0.62
N LEU A 73 3.56 10.45 1.44
CA LEU A 73 4.53 9.36 1.55
C LEU A 73 4.69 8.62 0.21
N MET A 74 3.59 8.26 -0.46
CA MET A 74 3.67 7.52 -1.73
C MET A 74 4.40 8.33 -2.82
N GLN A 75 4.14 9.64 -2.89
CA GLN A 75 4.83 10.54 -3.82
C GLN A 75 6.32 10.68 -3.49
N HIS A 76 6.69 10.58 -2.21
CA HIS A 76 8.08 10.55 -1.77
C HIS A 76 8.79 9.27 -2.19
N LEU A 77 8.15 8.09 -2.04
CA LEU A 77 8.76 6.81 -2.39
C LEU A 77 9.11 6.70 -3.88
N ASN A 78 8.31 7.32 -4.75
CA ASN A 78 8.57 7.42 -6.20
C ASN A 78 9.45 8.64 -6.58
N GLY A 79 9.83 9.49 -5.62
CA GLY A 79 10.64 10.68 -5.90
C GLY A 79 9.91 11.78 -6.70
N LEU A 80 8.56 11.79 -6.67
CA LEU A 80 7.75 12.91 -7.17
C LEU A 80 7.89 14.14 -6.26
N LEU A 81 7.96 13.92 -4.95
CA LEU A 81 8.25 14.95 -3.97
C LEU A 81 9.66 14.78 -3.41
N LYS A 82 10.41 15.88 -3.33
CA LYS A 82 11.66 15.94 -2.58
C LYS A 82 11.35 16.18 -1.09
N PRO A 83 11.95 15.43 -0.15
CA PRO A 83 11.76 15.66 1.28
C PRO A 83 12.26 17.03 1.70
N THR A 84 11.62 17.60 2.73
CA THR A 84 12.11 18.81 3.40
C THR A 84 13.36 18.48 4.22
N SER A 85 13.38 17.32 4.86
CA SER A 85 14.55 16.73 5.53
C SER A 85 14.44 15.21 5.58
N GLY A 86 15.54 14.53 5.89
CA GLY A 86 15.62 13.07 5.87
C GLY A 86 15.93 12.52 4.49
N GLN A 87 15.89 11.20 4.37
CA GLN A 87 16.32 10.49 3.16
C GLN A 87 15.43 9.28 2.87
N ILE A 88 15.40 8.90 1.59
CA ILE A 88 14.75 7.67 1.12
C ILE A 88 15.81 6.93 0.32
N LEU A 89 16.22 5.77 0.82
CA LEU A 89 17.23 4.94 0.20
C LEU A 89 16.56 3.81 -0.55
N LEU A 90 16.91 3.62 -1.82
CA LEU A 90 16.52 2.49 -2.64
C LEU A 90 17.77 1.64 -2.89
N HIS A 91 17.80 0.42 -2.36
CA HIS A 91 19.02 -0.42 -2.30
C HIS A 91 20.22 0.31 -1.67
N GLY A 92 19.98 1.07 -0.60
CA GLY A 92 21.01 1.81 0.14
C GLY A 92 21.45 3.13 -0.50
N GLU A 93 20.97 3.48 -1.70
CA GLU A 93 21.28 4.75 -2.37
C GLU A 93 20.12 5.75 -2.26
N ASP A 94 20.42 7.00 -1.87
CA ASP A 94 19.43 8.07 -1.77
C ASP A 94 18.85 8.41 -3.16
N ILE A 95 17.53 8.26 -3.31
CA ILE A 95 16.83 8.52 -4.57
C ILE A 95 16.92 10.00 -5.01
N HIS A 96 17.27 10.91 -4.10
CA HIS A 96 17.44 12.34 -4.37
C HIS A 96 18.90 12.81 -4.43
N LYS A 97 19.86 11.88 -4.49
CA LYS A 97 21.30 12.18 -4.64
C LYS A 97 21.59 13.10 -5.82
N ASP A 98 20.98 12.82 -6.97
CA ASP A 98 21.06 13.63 -8.19
C ASP A 98 19.86 13.38 -9.12
N LYS A 99 19.75 14.16 -10.20
CA LYS A 99 18.62 14.09 -11.14
C LYS A 99 18.53 12.75 -11.89
N GLN A 100 19.66 12.11 -12.18
CA GLN A 100 19.68 10.82 -12.89
C GLN A 100 19.16 9.73 -11.96
N THR A 101 19.63 9.72 -10.71
CA THR A 101 19.18 8.79 -9.67
C THR A 101 17.69 8.93 -9.40
N THR A 102 17.16 10.16 -9.29
CA THR A 102 15.70 10.37 -9.12
C THR A 102 14.91 9.91 -10.34
N ARG A 103 15.42 10.11 -11.57
CA ARG A 103 14.77 9.61 -12.78
C ARG A 103 14.76 8.09 -12.81
N ALA A 104 15.85 7.43 -12.43
CA ALA A 104 15.93 5.99 -12.36
C ALA A 104 14.96 5.42 -11.31
N ALA A 105 14.86 6.05 -10.14
CA ALA A 105 13.92 5.68 -9.10
C ALA A 105 12.47 5.66 -9.62
N ARG A 106 12.09 6.62 -10.49
CA ARG A 106 10.75 6.66 -11.10
C ARG A 106 10.37 5.48 -11.98
N PHE A 107 11.36 4.81 -12.56
CA PHE A 107 11.11 3.59 -13.34
C PHE A 107 11.13 2.34 -12.47
N ARG A 108 11.82 2.39 -11.32
CA ARG A 108 11.95 1.27 -10.37
C ARG A 108 10.79 1.22 -9.36
N VAL A 109 10.16 2.37 -9.08
CA VAL A 109 9.02 2.51 -8.19
C VAL A 109 7.81 2.99 -8.99
N GLY A 110 7.00 2.04 -9.47
CA GLY A 110 5.75 2.36 -10.17
C GLY A 110 4.70 2.90 -9.19
N LEU A 111 4.02 3.98 -9.55
CA LEU A 111 2.91 4.55 -8.76
C LEU A 111 1.64 4.58 -9.60
N VAL A 112 0.63 3.83 -9.15
CA VAL A 112 -0.73 3.83 -9.69
C VAL A 112 -1.57 4.70 -8.77
N PHE A 113 -2.00 5.87 -9.28
CA PHE A 113 -2.89 6.76 -8.56
C PHE A 113 -4.32 6.23 -8.51
N GLN A 114 -5.12 6.78 -7.59
CA GLN A 114 -6.56 6.56 -7.56
C GLN A 114 -7.20 7.03 -8.88
N TYR A 115 -8.15 6.27 -9.41
CA TYR A 115 -8.77 6.49 -10.72
C TYR A 115 -7.75 6.63 -11.86
N PRO A 116 -6.85 5.64 -12.04
CA PRO A 116 -5.77 5.74 -13.02
C PRO A 116 -6.30 5.81 -14.47
N GLU A 117 -7.55 5.41 -14.72
CA GLU A 117 -8.24 5.57 -15.99
C GLU A 117 -8.29 7.01 -16.53
N TYR A 118 -8.18 8.04 -15.67
CA TYR A 118 -8.14 9.45 -16.09
C TYR A 118 -6.77 9.90 -16.59
N GLN A 119 -5.76 9.03 -16.50
CA GLN A 119 -4.40 9.33 -16.94
C GLN A 119 -4.14 8.89 -18.38
N LEU A 120 -5.03 8.13 -19.00
CA LEU A 120 -4.90 7.68 -20.40
C LEU A 120 -5.01 8.88 -21.35
N PHE A 121 -4.09 9.00 -22.30
CA PHE A 121 -4.00 10.19 -23.16
C PHE A 121 -3.54 9.94 -24.60
N GLU A 122 -2.94 8.78 -24.90
CA GLU A 122 -2.49 8.47 -26.26
C GLU A 122 -3.64 8.03 -27.19
N ASP A 123 -3.38 8.01 -28.50
CA ASP A 123 -4.39 7.68 -29.50
C ASP A 123 -4.84 6.21 -29.42
N THR A 124 -3.90 5.31 -29.08
CA THR A 124 -4.16 3.87 -28.93
C THR A 124 -3.70 3.34 -27.57
N VAL A 125 -4.34 2.27 -27.11
CA VAL A 125 -3.96 1.58 -25.88
C VAL A 125 -2.51 1.10 -25.93
N TYR A 126 -2.05 0.63 -27.09
CA TYR A 126 -0.65 0.25 -27.28
C TYR A 126 0.29 1.43 -27.02
N GLN A 127 0.00 2.60 -27.60
CA GLN A 127 0.85 3.78 -27.46
C GLN A 127 0.89 4.26 -26.02
N ASP A 128 -0.25 4.23 -25.32
CA ASP A 128 -0.36 4.63 -23.91
C ASP A 128 0.51 3.72 -23.01
N ILE A 129 0.37 2.40 -23.16
CA ILE A 129 1.17 1.43 -22.39
C ILE A 129 2.66 1.52 -22.75
N ALA A 130 2.98 1.76 -24.02
CA ALA A 130 4.35 1.91 -24.50
C ALA A 130 5.02 3.22 -24.04
N PHE A 131 4.28 4.21 -23.54
CA PHE A 131 4.81 5.52 -23.20
C PHE A 131 5.91 5.47 -22.13
N GLY A 132 5.69 4.72 -21.04
CA GLY A 132 6.69 4.49 -19.99
C GLY A 132 7.98 3.84 -20.53
N PRO A 133 7.89 2.65 -21.15
CA PRO A 133 9.02 1.97 -21.81
C PRO A 133 9.79 2.83 -22.83
N LYS A 134 9.11 3.64 -23.63
CA LYS A 134 9.75 4.60 -24.56
C LYS A 134 10.58 5.63 -23.79
N ASN A 135 10.06 6.16 -22.68
CA ASN A 135 10.76 7.13 -21.84
C ASN A 135 11.97 6.54 -21.08
N MET A 136 12.05 5.21 -20.98
CA MET A 136 13.23 4.48 -20.50
C MET A 136 14.32 4.35 -21.56
N GLY A 137 14.02 4.63 -22.84
CA GLY A 137 14.96 4.53 -23.96
C GLY A 137 15.11 3.11 -24.50
N LEU A 138 14.11 2.24 -24.30
CA LEU A 138 14.10 0.87 -24.83
C LEU A 138 13.86 0.85 -26.34
N ASN A 139 14.30 -0.22 -27.00
CA ASN A 139 14.05 -0.41 -28.42
C ASN A 139 12.62 -0.95 -28.69
N ASP A 140 12.17 -0.89 -29.94
CA ASP A 140 10.80 -1.25 -30.31
C ASP A 140 10.43 -2.71 -30.00
N GLU A 141 11.38 -3.64 -30.10
CA GLU A 141 11.16 -5.05 -29.78
C GLU A 141 10.94 -5.25 -28.27
N GLN A 142 11.78 -4.64 -27.44
CA GLN A 142 11.65 -4.64 -25.99
C GLN A 142 10.35 -3.96 -25.54
N ILE A 143 9.98 -2.84 -26.16
CA ILE A 143 8.73 -2.14 -25.89
C ILE A 143 7.55 -3.05 -26.19
N ARG A 144 7.52 -3.66 -27.39
CA ARG A 144 6.44 -4.56 -27.81
C ARG A 144 6.29 -5.73 -26.83
N GLU A 145 7.40 -6.36 -26.44
CA GLU A 145 7.38 -7.49 -25.53
C GLU A 145 6.83 -7.10 -24.14
N ARG A 146 7.21 -5.93 -23.63
CA ARG A 146 6.72 -5.40 -22.36
C ARG A 146 5.23 -5.04 -22.40
N VAL A 147 4.77 -4.44 -23.51
CA VAL A 147 3.35 -4.11 -23.70
C VAL A 147 2.50 -5.38 -23.70
N LEU A 148 2.90 -6.41 -24.45
CA LEU A 148 2.18 -7.68 -24.52
C LEU A 148 2.14 -8.38 -23.16
N ARG A 149 3.28 -8.42 -22.44
CA ARG A 149 3.34 -8.97 -21.09
C ARG A 149 2.40 -8.21 -20.13
N ALA A 150 2.43 -6.87 -20.16
CA ALA A 150 1.61 -6.04 -19.28
C ALA A 150 0.10 -6.22 -19.53
N ILE A 151 -0.35 -6.26 -20.79
CA ILE A 151 -1.74 -6.55 -21.15
C ILE A 151 -2.19 -7.92 -20.64
N GLY A 152 -1.35 -8.94 -20.81
CA GLY A 152 -1.61 -10.28 -20.28
C GLY A 152 -1.75 -10.29 -18.76
N PHE A 153 -0.88 -9.58 -18.04
CA PHE A 153 -0.93 -9.49 -16.58
C PHE A 153 -2.22 -8.84 -16.05
N VAL A 154 -2.73 -7.82 -16.74
CA VAL A 154 -3.97 -7.14 -16.31
C VAL A 154 -5.24 -7.86 -16.79
N GLY A 155 -5.10 -8.94 -17.56
CA GLY A 155 -6.21 -9.74 -18.08
C GLY A 155 -6.98 -9.07 -19.20
N LEU A 156 -6.31 -8.21 -19.99
CA LEU A 156 -6.86 -7.65 -21.21
C LEU A 156 -6.46 -8.52 -22.42
N SER A 157 -7.31 -8.55 -23.43
CA SER A 157 -7.02 -9.24 -24.69
C SER A 157 -6.24 -8.31 -25.63
N GLU A 158 -5.35 -8.86 -26.45
CA GLU A 158 -4.50 -8.09 -27.37
C GLU A 158 -5.31 -7.28 -28.41
N ASP A 159 -6.56 -7.68 -28.71
CA ASP A 159 -7.44 -6.96 -29.63
C ASP A 159 -7.77 -5.52 -29.19
N VAL A 160 -7.51 -5.18 -27.92
CA VAL A 160 -7.74 -3.82 -27.40
C VAL A 160 -6.58 -2.88 -27.72
N LEU A 161 -5.40 -3.38 -28.10
CA LEU A 161 -4.18 -2.58 -28.26
C LEU A 161 -4.32 -1.49 -29.33
N GLU A 162 -5.02 -1.79 -30.42
CA GLU A 162 -5.26 -0.87 -31.53
C GLU A 162 -6.48 0.03 -31.32
N LYS A 163 -7.26 -0.19 -30.25
CA LYS A 163 -8.44 0.63 -29.94
C LYS A 163 -8.00 1.94 -29.29
N SER A 164 -8.86 2.96 -29.40
CA SER A 164 -8.69 4.17 -28.61
C SER A 164 -8.92 3.85 -27.12
N PRO A 165 -8.11 4.37 -26.19
CA PRO A 165 -8.37 4.24 -24.77
C PRO A 165 -9.78 4.74 -24.39
N PHE A 166 -10.30 5.73 -25.11
CA PHE A 166 -11.62 6.31 -24.88
C PHE A 166 -12.78 5.36 -25.22
N ASP A 167 -12.57 4.38 -26.09
CA ASP A 167 -13.55 3.37 -26.52
C ASP A 167 -13.67 2.20 -25.53
N LEU A 168 -12.77 2.11 -24.55
CA LEU A 168 -12.78 1.06 -23.54
C LEU A 168 -13.87 1.30 -22.48
N SER A 169 -14.40 0.22 -21.91
CA SER A 169 -15.20 0.30 -20.67
C SER A 169 -14.36 0.85 -19.50
N GLY A 170 -15.00 1.39 -18.46
CA GLY A 170 -14.28 1.95 -17.31
C GLY A 170 -13.30 0.97 -16.64
N GLY A 171 -13.70 -0.29 -16.48
CA GLY A 171 -12.83 -1.33 -15.94
C GLY A 171 -11.67 -1.70 -16.87
N GLN A 172 -11.86 -1.64 -18.20
CA GLN A 172 -10.79 -1.84 -19.17
C GLN A 172 -9.82 -0.65 -19.17
N LYS A 173 -10.31 0.60 -19.10
CA LYS A 173 -9.47 1.81 -18.96
C LYS A 173 -8.55 1.70 -17.74
N ARG A 174 -9.11 1.31 -16.59
CA ARG A 174 -8.33 1.11 -15.37
C ARG A 174 -7.22 0.07 -15.54
N ARG A 175 -7.54 -1.08 -16.13
CA ARG A 175 -6.56 -2.15 -16.41
C ARG A 175 -5.48 -1.68 -17.38
N ALA A 176 -5.84 -0.93 -18.43
CA ALA A 176 -4.89 -0.37 -19.38
C ALA A 176 -3.92 0.62 -18.70
N ALA A 177 -4.43 1.49 -17.82
CA ALA A 177 -3.59 2.43 -17.07
C ALA A 177 -2.62 1.71 -16.12
N ILE A 178 -3.08 0.66 -15.43
CA ILE A 178 -2.21 -0.21 -14.61
C ILE A 178 -1.15 -0.91 -15.48
N ALA A 179 -1.53 -1.38 -16.66
CA ALA A 179 -0.61 -2.02 -17.59
C ALA A 179 0.52 -1.06 -18.02
N GLY A 180 0.24 0.23 -18.21
CA GLY A 180 1.28 1.24 -18.49
C GLY A 180 2.34 1.33 -17.40
N VAL A 181 1.94 1.19 -16.12
CA VAL A 181 2.89 1.13 -14.99
C VAL A 181 3.65 -0.20 -14.96
N ILE A 182 2.96 -1.32 -15.15
CA ILE A 182 3.57 -2.66 -15.16
C ILE A 182 4.57 -2.83 -16.32
N ALA A 183 4.31 -2.22 -17.47
CA ALA A 183 5.18 -2.29 -18.66
C ALA A 183 6.58 -1.70 -18.41
N MET A 184 6.74 -0.82 -17.42
CA MET A 184 8.05 -0.34 -17.00
C MET A 184 8.88 -1.42 -16.27
N GLU A 185 8.26 -2.52 -15.86
CA GLU A 185 8.82 -3.59 -15.03
C GLU A 185 9.45 -3.05 -13.72
N PRO A 186 8.68 -2.30 -12.91
CA PRO A 186 9.20 -1.76 -11.66
C PRO A 186 9.47 -2.86 -10.63
N GLU A 187 10.44 -2.63 -9.75
CA GLU A 187 10.74 -3.52 -8.62
C GLU A 187 9.73 -3.37 -7.48
N ILE A 188 9.15 -2.17 -7.37
CA ILE A 188 8.14 -1.80 -6.37
C ILE A 188 6.94 -1.20 -7.10
N ILE A 189 5.72 -1.65 -6.78
CA ILE A 189 4.49 -1.03 -7.26
C ILE A 189 3.68 -0.52 -6.08
N ILE A 190 3.31 0.75 -6.16
CA ILE A 190 2.46 1.42 -5.19
C ILE A 190 1.08 1.61 -5.81
N PHE A 191 0.05 1.12 -5.14
CA PHE A 191 -1.35 1.33 -5.52
C PHE A 191 -2.03 2.27 -4.51
N ASP A 192 -2.56 3.40 -4.98
CA ASP A 192 -3.38 4.30 -4.18
C ASP A 192 -4.86 4.03 -4.44
N GLU A 193 -5.53 3.34 -3.50
CA GLU A 193 -6.95 2.97 -3.58
C GLU A 193 -7.36 2.29 -4.91
N PRO A 194 -6.72 1.17 -5.29
CA PRO A 194 -6.93 0.55 -6.60
C PRO A 194 -8.37 0.04 -6.81
N THR A 195 -9.08 -0.27 -5.73
CA THR A 195 -10.44 -0.81 -5.73
C THR A 195 -11.52 0.28 -5.74
N ALA A 196 -11.16 1.57 -5.63
CA ALA A 196 -12.14 2.65 -5.53
C ALA A 196 -13.09 2.72 -6.73
N GLY A 197 -14.40 2.72 -6.48
CA GLY A 197 -15.42 2.81 -7.53
C GLY A 197 -15.64 1.55 -8.36
N LEU A 198 -15.05 0.40 -7.99
CA LEU A 198 -15.39 -0.90 -8.58
C LEU A 198 -16.53 -1.58 -7.81
N ASP A 199 -17.24 -2.44 -8.52
CA ASP A 199 -18.17 -3.38 -7.92
C ASP A 199 -17.40 -4.48 -7.16
N PRO A 200 -18.03 -5.21 -6.20
CA PRO A 200 -17.34 -6.21 -5.39
C PRO A 200 -16.64 -7.32 -6.19
N VAL A 201 -17.19 -7.73 -7.34
CA VAL A 201 -16.57 -8.75 -8.20
C VAL A 201 -15.33 -8.16 -8.87
N GLY A 202 -15.43 -6.93 -9.37
CA GLY A 202 -14.30 -6.17 -9.91
C GLY A 202 -13.16 -5.97 -8.90
N CYS A 203 -13.49 -5.59 -7.65
CA CYS A 203 -12.50 -5.45 -6.56
C CYS A 203 -11.74 -6.76 -6.34
N LYS A 204 -12.46 -7.87 -6.15
CA LYS A 204 -11.86 -9.18 -5.90
C LYS A 204 -10.93 -9.61 -7.04
N ALA A 205 -11.39 -9.50 -8.29
CA ALA A 205 -10.58 -9.86 -9.45
C ALA A 205 -9.31 -9.01 -9.58
N LEU A 206 -9.40 -7.71 -9.29
CA LEU A 206 -8.24 -6.82 -9.32
C LEU A 206 -7.22 -7.19 -8.23
N LEU A 207 -7.68 -7.40 -7.00
CA LEU A 207 -6.82 -7.78 -5.88
C LEU A 207 -6.15 -9.14 -6.09
N GLU A 208 -6.87 -10.12 -6.65
CA GLU A 208 -6.32 -11.41 -7.05
C GLU A 208 -5.23 -11.27 -8.12
N ASN A 209 -5.43 -10.39 -9.11
CA ASN A 209 -4.43 -10.10 -10.13
C ASN A 209 -3.17 -9.45 -9.53
N ILE A 210 -3.33 -8.47 -8.63
CA ILE A 210 -2.20 -7.81 -7.96
C ILE A 210 -1.40 -8.84 -7.13
N ARG A 211 -2.07 -9.70 -6.36
CA ARG A 211 -1.40 -10.75 -5.56
C ARG A 211 -0.72 -11.79 -6.46
N SER A 212 -1.34 -12.15 -7.58
CA SER A 212 -0.75 -13.10 -8.54
C SER A 212 0.49 -12.51 -9.21
N TYR A 213 0.45 -11.24 -9.61
CA TYR A 213 1.59 -10.51 -10.15
C TYR A 213 2.73 -10.43 -9.14
N GLN A 214 2.43 -10.03 -7.89
CA GLN A 214 3.41 -9.95 -6.80
C GLN A 214 4.17 -11.26 -6.63
N LYS A 215 3.46 -12.40 -6.59
CA LYS A 215 4.07 -13.74 -6.47
C LYS A 215 4.88 -14.14 -7.71
N ALA A 216 4.35 -13.89 -8.91
CA ALA A 216 5.00 -14.30 -10.16
C ALA A 216 6.28 -13.51 -10.45
N ALA A 217 6.27 -12.20 -10.16
CA ALA A 217 7.39 -11.31 -10.41
C ALA A 217 8.33 -11.15 -9.19
N ASN A 218 7.97 -11.71 -8.03
CA ASN A 218 8.59 -11.40 -6.74
C ASN A 218 8.72 -9.88 -6.51
N ALA A 219 7.69 -9.15 -6.93
CA ALA A 219 7.65 -7.69 -6.85
C ALA A 219 7.32 -7.25 -5.42
N THR A 220 7.78 -6.07 -5.04
CA THR A 220 7.36 -5.45 -3.77
C THR A 220 6.08 -4.66 -4.03
N VAL A 221 5.03 -4.86 -3.24
CA VAL A 221 3.75 -4.16 -3.44
C VAL A 221 3.43 -3.32 -2.21
N LEU A 222 3.13 -2.05 -2.42
CA LEU A 222 2.50 -1.20 -1.43
C LEU A 222 1.06 -0.94 -1.87
N MET A 223 0.12 -1.10 -0.95
CA MET A 223 -1.28 -0.79 -1.21
C MET A 223 -1.81 0.14 -0.13
N VAL A 224 -2.19 1.34 -0.54
CA VAL A 224 -2.97 2.26 0.29
C VAL A 224 -4.44 1.89 0.10
N SER A 225 -5.13 1.59 1.21
CA SER A 225 -6.59 1.46 1.16
C SER A 225 -7.26 1.82 2.49
N HIS A 226 -8.49 2.31 2.38
CA HIS A 226 -9.44 2.49 3.46
C HIS A 226 -10.25 1.22 3.76
N SER A 227 -10.17 0.20 2.90
CA SER A 227 -10.80 -1.12 3.13
C SER A 227 -9.95 -1.99 4.05
N MET A 228 -10.32 -2.05 5.33
CA MET A 228 -9.58 -2.84 6.32
C MET A 228 -9.60 -4.33 6.01
N ASP A 229 -10.70 -4.85 5.46
CA ASP A 229 -10.82 -6.26 5.09
C ASP A 229 -9.84 -6.61 3.95
N ASP A 230 -9.71 -5.77 2.92
CA ASP A 230 -8.83 -6.03 1.79
C ASP A 230 -7.35 -6.00 2.19
N VAL A 231 -6.97 -4.99 2.97
CA VAL A 231 -5.58 -4.85 3.42
C VAL A 231 -5.21 -5.97 4.40
N ALA A 232 -6.14 -6.36 5.29
CA ALA A 232 -5.93 -7.46 6.23
C ALA A 232 -5.67 -8.81 5.55
N LEU A 233 -6.33 -9.07 4.41
CA LEU A 233 -6.24 -10.34 3.70
C LEU A 233 -4.97 -10.49 2.85
N LEU A 234 -4.42 -9.38 2.34
CA LEU A 234 -3.33 -9.39 1.37
C LEU A 234 -1.97 -9.04 1.96
N ALA A 235 -1.95 -8.19 2.98
CA ALA A 235 -0.72 -7.62 3.48
C ALA A 235 0.05 -8.60 4.37
N ASP A 236 1.35 -8.66 4.15
CA ASP A 236 2.26 -9.37 5.04
C ASP A 236 2.55 -8.51 6.29
N ARG A 237 2.61 -7.18 6.10
CA ARG A 237 2.77 -6.15 7.16
C ARG A 237 1.87 -4.94 6.88
N LEU A 238 1.50 -4.23 7.93
CA LEU A 238 0.72 -2.99 7.89
C LEU A 238 1.53 -1.83 8.44
N LEU A 239 1.66 -0.77 7.64
CA LEU A 239 2.14 0.54 8.04
C LEU A 239 0.95 1.43 8.42
N VAL A 240 0.82 1.72 9.71
CA VAL A 240 -0.24 2.57 10.26
C VAL A 240 0.28 3.99 10.41
N LEU A 241 -0.32 4.93 9.69
CA LEU A 241 0.03 6.34 9.72
C LEU A 241 -1.00 7.15 10.50
N ASN A 242 -0.52 8.00 11.40
CA ASN A 242 -1.34 8.89 12.21
C ASN A 242 -0.67 10.27 12.28
N LYS A 243 -1.39 11.32 11.86
CA LYS A 243 -0.90 12.72 11.93
C LYS A 243 0.51 12.94 11.35
N GLY A 244 0.84 12.26 10.25
CA GLY A 244 2.14 12.39 9.58
C GLY A 244 3.27 11.58 10.21
N GLU A 245 3.00 10.73 11.21
CA GLU A 245 3.99 9.87 11.86
C GLU A 245 3.64 8.39 11.63
N VAL A 246 4.62 7.51 11.85
CA VAL A 246 4.41 6.05 11.91
C VAL A 246 3.89 5.70 13.29
N GLU A 247 2.63 5.27 13.38
CA GLU A 247 2.02 4.79 14.63
C GLU A 247 2.43 3.35 14.92
N MET A 248 2.41 2.49 13.88
CA MET A 248 2.71 1.07 14.00
C MET A 248 3.19 0.50 12.66
N LEU A 249 4.09 -0.48 12.73
CA LEU A 249 4.52 -1.27 11.59
C LEU A 249 4.70 -2.72 12.01
N ALA A 250 3.69 -3.55 11.75
CA ALA A 250 3.64 -4.92 12.24
C ALA A 250 2.79 -5.82 11.33
N SER A 251 2.69 -7.11 11.62
CA SER A 251 1.78 -8.00 10.89
C SER A 251 0.31 -7.59 11.10
N PRO A 252 -0.62 -7.96 10.20
CA PRO A 252 -2.05 -7.68 10.39
C PRO A 252 -2.59 -8.17 11.74
N CYS A 253 -2.14 -9.35 12.21
CA CYS A 253 -2.55 -9.90 13.50
C CYS A 253 -2.17 -8.97 14.67
N GLU A 254 -0.93 -8.49 14.69
CA GLU A 254 -0.42 -7.60 15.73
C GLU A 254 -1.12 -6.24 15.67
N VAL A 255 -1.31 -5.68 14.47
CA VAL A 255 -2.00 -4.39 14.32
C VAL A 255 -3.44 -4.47 14.80
N PHE A 256 -4.21 -5.48 14.39
CA PHE A 256 -5.62 -5.62 14.78
C PHE A 256 -5.82 -6.09 16.22
N ALA A 257 -4.78 -6.63 16.88
CA ALA A 257 -4.81 -6.84 18.33
C ALA A 257 -4.95 -5.52 19.10
N HIS A 258 -4.53 -4.40 18.51
CA HIS A 258 -4.68 -3.04 19.06
C HIS A 258 -5.93 -2.31 18.53
N ALA A 259 -7.03 -3.04 18.32
CA ALA A 259 -8.27 -2.52 17.74
C ALA A 259 -8.80 -1.23 18.41
N GLU A 260 -8.80 -1.15 19.73
CA GLU A 260 -9.25 0.04 20.47
C GLU A 260 -8.41 1.27 20.09
N ARG A 261 -7.08 1.10 20.00
CA ARG A 261 -6.16 2.16 19.60
C ARG A 261 -6.40 2.61 18.16
N LEU A 262 -6.65 1.66 17.25
CA LEU A 262 -6.99 1.97 15.86
C LEU A 262 -8.26 2.83 15.78
N GLN A 263 -9.29 2.51 16.58
CA GLN A 263 -10.52 3.29 16.67
C GLN A 263 -10.29 4.71 17.21
N GLU A 264 -9.45 4.86 18.25
CA GLU A 264 -9.11 6.18 18.80
C GLU A 264 -8.44 7.12 17.78
N ILE A 265 -7.62 6.57 16.89
CA ILE A 265 -6.93 7.34 15.84
C ILE A 265 -7.78 7.51 14.57
N GLY A 266 -9.06 7.14 14.62
CA GLY A 266 -10.02 7.32 13.54
C GLY A 266 -9.96 6.26 12.44
N LEU A 267 -9.41 5.09 12.74
CA LEU A 267 -9.43 3.92 11.85
C LEU A 267 -10.54 2.96 12.24
N THR A 268 -10.94 2.14 11.29
CA THR A 268 -11.80 0.99 11.53
C THR A 268 -10.96 -0.28 11.67
N VAL A 269 -11.63 -1.39 11.95
CA VAL A 269 -11.06 -2.73 11.92
C VAL A 269 -11.85 -3.59 10.92
N PRO A 270 -11.31 -4.73 10.47
CA PRO A 270 -12.05 -5.70 9.67
C PRO A 270 -13.39 -6.04 10.32
N GLN A 271 -14.44 -6.25 9.52
CA GLN A 271 -15.80 -6.38 10.05
C GLN A 271 -15.91 -7.53 11.04
N VAL A 272 -15.23 -8.64 10.75
CA VAL A 272 -15.20 -9.81 11.63
C VAL A 272 -14.55 -9.49 12.98
N THR A 273 -13.50 -8.65 12.99
CA THR A 273 -12.85 -8.19 14.22
C THR A 273 -13.81 -7.35 15.07
N ALA A 274 -14.58 -6.46 14.45
CA ALA A 274 -15.59 -5.67 15.13
C ALA A 274 -16.68 -6.54 15.79
N VAL A 275 -17.12 -7.60 15.12
CA VAL A 275 -18.07 -8.58 15.69
C VAL A 275 -17.47 -9.28 16.91
N LEU A 276 -16.21 -9.72 16.83
CA LEU A 276 -15.54 -10.40 17.95
C LEU A 276 -15.31 -9.48 19.15
N LEU A 277 -14.97 -8.22 18.93
CA LEU A 277 -14.87 -7.22 19.98
C LEU A 277 -16.22 -7.06 20.70
N ARG A 278 -17.31 -6.95 19.94
CA ARG A 278 -18.65 -6.84 20.52
C ARG A 278 -19.05 -8.10 21.30
N LEU A 279 -18.67 -9.29 20.85
CA LEU A 279 -18.92 -10.52 21.60
C LEU A 279 -18.13 -10.56 22.92
N ARG A 280 -16.88 -10.07 22.92
CA ARG A 280 -16.08 -9.94 24.13
C ARG A 280 -16.70 -8.97 25.13
N GLU A 281 -17.20 -7.82 24.67
CA GLU A 281 -17.95 -6.88 25.52
C GLU A 281 -19.21 -7.49 26.15
N LEU A 282 -19.82 -8.46 25.47
CA LEU A 282 -20.96 -9.22 25.97
C LEU A 282 -20.57 -10.41 26.89
N GLY A 283 -19.27 -10.57 27.19
CA GLY A 283 -18.76 -11.56 28.12
C GLY A 283 -18.27 -12.87 27.49
N VAL A 284 -18.15 -12.94 26.16
CA VAL A 284 -17.58 -14.13 25.49
C VAL A 284 -16.05 -14.06 25.51
N ASP A 285 -15.39 -15.06 26.11
CA ASP A 285 -13.93 -15.17 26.06
C ASP A 285 -13.47 -15.64 24.67
N ILE A 286 -13.16 -14.66 23.80
CA ILE A 286 -12.70 -14.90 22.44
C ILE A 286 -11.57 -13.95 22.06
N ASP A 287 -10.62 -14.45 21.27
CA ASP A 287 -9.52 -13.67 20.71
C ASP A 287 -9.99 -12.74 19.58
N THR A 288 -9.84 -11.43 19.82
CA THR A 288 -10.28 -10.34 18.94
C THR A 288 -9.25 -9.96 17.88
N ALA A 289 -8.01 -10.48 17.92
CA ALA A 289 -7.02 -10.23 16.87
C ALA A 289 -7.37 -10.93 15.53
N THR A 290 -8.44 -11.74 15.51
CA THR A 290 -8.91 -12.42 14.31
C THR A 290 -9.48 -11.43 13.30
N TYR A 291 -8.97 -11.49 12.07
CA TYR A 291 -9.36 -10.60 10.97
C TYR A 291 -9.92 -11.33 9.74
N THR A 292 -10.08 -12.66 9.78
CA THR A 292 -10.72 -13.42 8.71
C THR A 292 -11.99 -14.12 9.17
N VAL A 293 -13.00 -14.17 8.30
CA VAL A 293 -14.28 -14.86 8.56
C VAL A 293 -14.07 -16.37 8.82
N PRO A 294 -13.27 -17.11 8.03
CA PRO A 294 -13.06 -18.54 8.29
C PRO A 294 -12.42 -18.81 9.67
N ASP A 295 -11.48 -17.97 10.11
CA ASP A 295 -10.83 -18.14 11.41
C ASP A 295 -11.77 -17.82 12.58
N ALA A 296 -12.56 -16.76 12.45
CA ALA A 296 -13.55 -16.40 13.44
C ALA A 296 -14.63 -17.49 13.56
N ALA A 297 -15.11 -18.02 12.42
CA ALA A 297 -16.07 -19.13 12.41
C ALA A 297 -15.51 -20.36 13.13
N ARG A 298 -14.25 -20.74 12.87
CA ARG A 298 -13.58 -21.85 13.58
C ARG A 298 -13.49 -21.60 15.09
N LYS A 299 -13.13 -20.39 15.52
CA LYS A 299 -13.05 -20.02 16.95
C LYS A 299 -14.43 -20.07 17.63
N LEU A 300 -15.45 -19.52 16.99
CA LEU A 300 -16.82 -19.53 17.51
C LEU A 300 -17.42 -20.94 17.59
N LEU A 301 -17.16 -21.79 16.59
CA LEU A 301 -17.61 -23.19 16.62
C LEU A 301 -16.94 -23.98 17.76
N ARG A 302 -15.65 -23.72 18.06
CA ARG A 302 -14.96 -24.32 19.21
C ARG A 302 -15.61 -23.92 20.54
N LEU A 303 -16.00 -22.66 20.70
CA LEU A 303 -16.69 -22.18 21.91
C LEU A 303 -18.10 -22.80 22.05
N LYS A 304 -18.82 -22.95 20.93
CA LYS A 304 -20.17 -23.55 20.92
C LYS A 304 -20.16 -25.08 21.13
N GLY A 305 -19.10 -25.76 20.69
CA GLY A 305 -18.96 -27.21 20.71
C GLY A 305 -18.53 -27.82 22.05
N GLY A 306 -18.10 -27.00 23.01
CA GLY A 306 -17.58 -27.47 24.30
C GLY A 306 -16.27 -28.26 24.17
N VAL A 307 -15.55 -28.37 25.27
CA VAL A 307 -14.35 -29.20 25.44
C VAL A 307 -14.64 -30.65 25.00
N GLN A 308 -14.23 -31.05 23.79
CA GLN A 308 -14.03 -32.46 23.46
C GLN A 308 -12.59 -32.82 23.82
N ASN A 309 -12.33 -32.98 25.11
CA ASN A 309 -11.21 -33.73 25.67
C ASN A 309 -11.66 -34.21 27.04
N ALA A 310 -12.23 -35.41 27.05
CA ALA A 310 -12.23 -36.34 28.17
C ALA A 310 -11.69 -37.67 27.62
#